data_AF-A0A2V7HS94-F1
#
_entry.id   AF-A0A2V7HS94-F1
#
_cell.length_a   1.000
_cell.length_b   1.000
_cell.length_c   1.000
_cell.angle_alpha   90.00
_cell.angle_beta   90.00
_cell.angle_gamma   90.00
#
_symmetry.space_group_name_H-M   'P 1'
#
loop_
_entity.id
_entity.type
_entity.pdbx_description
1 polymer ?
#
loop_
_entity_poly.entity_id
_entity_poly.type
_entity_poly.pdbx_seq_one_letter_code
_entity_poly.pdbx_strand_id
1 'polypeptide(L)'
;MTDPPAACSWGADRVDVFARGPGGEVLHKWWEDREWSEFVSLGMPVSADAAPEPLASTAAITACTWGAQRLDVFTRAVDGDL
;
A
#
# COMPACT_ATOMS: atom_id res chain seq x y z
N MET A 1 5.84 9.05 13.26
CA MET A 1 5.25 9.73 12.09
C MET A 1 4.06 8.88 11.70
N THR A 2 2.84 9.41 11.73
CA THR A 2 1.64 8.65 11.34
C THR A 2 1.29 9.12 9.94
N ASP A 3 1.73 8.37 8.92
CA ASP A 3 1.41 8.72 7.54
C ASP A 3 -0.09 8.48 7.30
N PRO A 4 -0.79 9.38 6.59
CA PRO A 4 -2.18 9.17 6.26
C PRO A 4 -2.33 7.91 5.38
N PRO A 5 -3.39 7.12 5.56
CA PRO A 5 -3.66 6.00 4.67
C PRO A 5 -4.02 6.50 3.26
N ALA A 6 -3.75 5.67 2.25
CA ALA A 6 -4.29 5.82 0.92
C ALA A 6 -5.54 4.96 0.75
N ALA A 7 -6.50 5.42 -0.04
CA ALA A 7 -7.67 4.62 -0.39
C ALA A 7 -7.98 4.72 -1.89
N CYS A 8 -8.41 3.61 -2.46
CA CYS A 8 -8.90 3.54 -3.83
C CYS A 8 -9.98 2.45 -3.95
N SER A 9 -10.55 2.29 -5.14
CA SER A 9 -11.56 1.27 -5.42
C SER A 9 -11.48 0.86 -6.88
N TRP A 10 -11.42 -0.44 -7.15
CA TRP A 10 -11.41 -0.99 -8.51
C TRP A 10 -12.79 -1.49 -8.98
N GLY A 11 -13.84 -1.36 -8.15
CA GLY A 11 -15.17 -1.92 -8.43
C GLY A 11 -16.26 -1.40 -7.49
N ALA A 12 -17.51 -1.60 -7.90
CA ALA A 12 -18.66 -1.28 -7.04
C ALA A 12 -18.63 -2.15 -5.77
N ASP A 13 -19.06 -1.58 -4.64
CA ASP A 13 -19.05 -2.22 -3.32
C ASP A 13 -17.67 -2.74 -2.87
N ARG A 14 -16.60 -2.11 -3.38
CA ARG A 14 -15.22 -2.38 -3.00
C ARG A 14 -14.53 -1.09 -2.57
N VAL A 15 -13.80 -1.13 -1.47
CA VAL A 15 -12.84 -0.09 -1.07
C VAL A 15 -11.57 -0.78 -0.63
N ASP A 16 -10.42 -0.30 -1.08
CA ASP A 16 -9.12 -0.78 -0.69
C ASP A 16 -8.37 0.35 0.03
N VAL A 17 -7.86 0.06 1.23
CA VAL A 17 -7.14 0.99 2.10
C VAL A 17 -5.73 0.46 2.33
N PHE A 18 -4.75 1.32 2.13
CA PHE A 18 -3.34 1.04 2.34
C PHE A 18 -2.76 1.96 3.39
N ALA A 19 -1.99 1.40 4.33
CA ALA A 19 -1.37 2.15 5.41
C ALA A 19 0.04 1.63 5.69
N ARG A 20 0.88 2.47 6.30
CA ARG A 20 2.20 2.04 6.77
C ARG A 20 2.06 1.43 8.16
N GLY A 21 2.52 0.20 8.31
CA GLY A 21 2.60 -0.50 9.60
C GLY A 21 3.79 -0.04 10.44
N PRO A 22 3.85 -0.42 11.73
CA PRO A 22 4.91 0.02 12.64
C PRO A 22 6.31 -0.47 12.26
N GLY A 23 6.41 -1.59 11.54
CA GLY A 23 7.68 -2.13 11.02
C GLY A 23 8.09 -1.56 9.66
N GLY A 24 7.28 -0.65 9.08
CA GLY A 24 7.46 -0.07 7.75
C GLY A 24 6.72 -0.82 6.63
N GLU A 25 6.07 -1.93 6.95
CA GLU A 25 5.35 -2.76 5.99
C GLU A 25 4.13 -2.04 5.42
N VAL A 26 3.73 -2.39 4.20
CA VAL A 26 2.46 -1.95 3.64
C VAL A 26 1.36 -2.85 4.18
N LEU A 27 0.44 -2.29 4.92
CA LEU A 27 -0.78 -2.95 5.37
C LEU A 27 -1.90 -2.69 4.37
N HIS A 28 -2.68 -3.72 4.06
CA HIS A 28 -3.86 -3.65 3.21
C HIS A 28 -5.08 -4.10 3.99
N LYS A 29 -6.14 -3.32 3.89
CA LYS A 29 -7.47 -3.62 4.42
C LYS A 29 -8.49 -3.25 3.37
N TRP A 30 -9.53 -4.07 3.20
CA TRP A 30 -10.53 -3.83 2.18
C TRP A 30 -11.95 -4.06 2.68
N TRP A 31 -12.89 -3.38 2.03
CA TRP A 31 -14.31 -3.57 2.18
C TRP A 31 -14.83 -4.45 1.05
N GLU A 32 -15.57 -5.50 1.39
CA GLU A 32 -16.25 -6.40 0.45
C GLU A 32 -17.38 -7.12 1.17
N ASP A 33 -18.46 -7.47 0.46
CA ASP A 33 -19.59 -8.24 1.01
C ASP A 33 -20.17 -7.68 2.32
N ARG A 34 -20.17 -6.34 2.45
CA ARG A 34 -20.61 -5.58 3.63
C ARG A 34 -19.76 -5.75 4.88
N GLU A 35 -18.55 -6.24 4.73
CA GLU A 35 -17.63 -6.44 5.84
C GLU A 35 -16.26 -5.84 5.50
N TRP A 36 -15.56 -5.45 6.56
CA TRP A 36 -14.15 -5.07 6.46
C TRP A 36 -13.29 -6.29 6.72
N SER A 37 -12.26 -6.50 5.91
CA SER A 37 -11.20 -7.45 6.21
C SER A 37 -10.41 -7.04 7.46
N GLU A 38 -9.63 -7.98 7.99
CA GLU A 38 -8.51 -7.66 8.86
C GLU A 38 -7.42 -6.91 8.07
N PHE A 39 -6.51 -6.25 8.79
CA PHE A 39 -5.30 -5.73 8.17
C PHE A 39 -4.36 -6.89 7.84
N VAL A 40 -3.98 -6.99 6.57
CA VAL A 40 -3.01 -7.98 6.09
C VAL A 40 -1.74 -7.24 5.68
N SER A 41 -0.58 -7.75 6.11
CA SER A 41 0.71 -7.22 5.68
C SER A 41 1.04 -7.74 4.28
N LEU A 42 1.39 -6.82 3.38
CA LEU A 42 1.96 -7.10 2.07
C LEU A 42 3.50 -7.13 2.08
N GLY A 43 4.11 -6.92 3.27
CA GLY A 43 5.55 -6.84 3.44
C GLY A 43 6.13 -5.44 3.27
N MET A 44 7.46 -5.34 3.40
CA MET A 44 8.22 -4.13 3.12
C MET A 44 8.37 -3.94 1.61
N PRO A 45 8.27 -2.69 1.09
CA PRO A 45 8.78 -2.38 -0.23
C PRO A 45 10.27 -2.74 -0.30
N VAL A 46 10.70 -3.30 -1.43
CA VAL A 46 12.09 -3.70 -1.68
C VAL A 46 12.61 -3.06 -2.95
N SER A 47 13.92 -2.79 -3.00
CA SER A 47 14.58 -2.33 -4.23
C SER A 47 14.47 -3.38 -5.34
N ALA A 48 14.37 -2.93 -6.59
CA ALA A 48 14.32 -3.81 -7.77
C ALA A 48 15.68 -4.44 -8.14
N ASP A 49 16.75 -4.05 -7.44
CA ASP A 49 18.12 -4.53 -7.68
C ASP A 49 18.34 -6.00 -7.30
N ALA A 50 19.46 -6.56 -7.77
CA ALA A 50 19.80 -7.99 -7.65
C ALA A 50 19.84 -8.52 -6.19
N ALA A 51 19.98 -7.63 -5.20
CA ALA A 51 19.75 -7.93 -3.79
C ALA A 51 18.61 -7.02 -3.29
N PRO A 52 17.38 -7.54 -3.14
CA PRO A 52 16.25 -6.74 -2.67
C PRO A 52 16.45 -6.39 -1.20
N GLU A 53 16.84 -5.15 -0.92
CA GLU A 53 16.95 -4.63 0.44
C GLU A 53 15.66 -3.88 0.81
N PRO A 54 15.19 -3.98 2.07
CA PRO A 54 14.00 -3.25 2.52
C PRO A 54 14.19 -1.74 2.39
N LEU A 55 13.26 -1.08 1.69
CA LEU A 55 13.29 0.36 1.51
C LEU A 55 12.62 1.06 2.70
N ALA A 56 13.44 1.74 3.50
CA ALA A 56 12.91 2.74 4.42
C ALA A 56 12.23 3.84 3.58
N SER A 57 10.97 4.13 3.87
CA SER A 57 10.19 5.13 3.17
C SER A 57 9.56 6.09 4.18
N THR A 58 9.72 7.39 3.94
CA THR A 58 9.18 8.47 4.79
C THR A 58 8.05 9.23 4.11
N ALA A 59 7.72 8.88 2.87
CA ALA A 59 6.65 9.49 2.10
C ALA A 59 5.32 8.77 2.35
N ALA A 60 4.22 9.52 2.30
CA ALA A 60 2.88 8.97 2.34
C ALA A 60 2.70 7.91 1.24
N ILE A 61 1.92 6.88 1.54
CA ILE A 61 1.49 5.90 0.54
C ILE A 61 0.46 6.58 -0.37
N THR A 62 0.49 6.28 -1.67
CA THR A 62 -0.57 6.65 -2.61
C THR A 62 -1.05 5.40 -3.34
N ALA A 63 -2.33 5.35 -3.70
CA ALA A 63 -2.94 4.23 -4.38
C ALA A 63 -3.81 4.72 -5.55
N CYS A 64 -3.80 3.98 -6.65
CA CYS A 64 -4.67 4.24 -7.79
C CYS A 64 -5.18 2.95 -8.42
N THR A 65 -6.16 3.09 -9.31
CA THR A 65 -6.70 2.02 -10.14
C THR A 65 -6.84 2.55 -11.56
N TRP A 66 -6.65 1.70 -12.56
CA TRP A 66 -6.91 2.05 -13.96
C TRP A 66 -7.67 0.94 -14.72
N GLY A 67 -8.09 -0.12 -14.02
CA GLY A 67 -8.82 -1.24 -14.60
C GLY A 67 -9.48 -2.09 -13.51
N ALA A 68 -10.51 -2.83 -13.90
CA ALA A 68 -11.17 -3.77 -12.99
C ALA A 68 -10.15 -4.76 -12.42
N GLN A 69 -10.22 -5.00 -11.12
CA GLN A 69 -9.33 -5.92 -10.37
C GLN A 69 -7.85 -5.51 -10.39
N ARG A 70 -7.51 -4.26 -10.71
CA ARG A 70 -6.14 -3.76 -10.58
C ARG A 70 -6.04 -2.61 -9.59
N LEU A 71 -5.09 -2.77 -8.68
CA LEU A 71 -4.64 -1.80 -7.70
C LEU A 71 -3.15 -1.57 -7.89
N ASP A 72 -2.75 -0.32 -7.95
CA ASP A 72 -1.34 0.07 -7.98
C ASP A 72 -1.07 0.98 -6.78
N VAL A 73 0.00 0.68 -6.04
CA VAL A 73 0.37 1.37 -4.79
C VAL A 73 1.80 1.86 -4.91
N PHE A 74 2.03 3.13 -4.57
CA PHE A 74 3.33 3.77 -4.69
C PHE A 74 3.72 4.41 -3.36
N THR A 75 5.01 4.39 -3.09
CA THR A 75 5.64 5.16 -2.02
C THR A 75 7.04 5.54 -2.46
N ARG A 76 7.58 6.63 -1.93
CA ARG A 76 8.94 7.07 -2.24
C ARG A 76 9.89 6.59 -1.14
N ALA A 77 11.00 5.99 -1.55
CA ALA A 77 12.10 5.65 -0.67
C ALA A 77 12.82 6.91 -0.14
N VAL A 78 13.58 6.75 0.95
CA VAL A 78 14.32 7.87 1.58
C VAL A 78 15.40 8.47 0.67
N ASP A 79 15.96 7.68 -0.23
CA ASP A 79 16.93 8.09 -1.26
C ASP A 79 16.28 8.85 -2.43
N GLY A 80 14.95 8.85 -2.50
CA GLY A 80 14.18 9.53 -3.52
C GLY A 80 13.69 8.63 -4.65
N ASP A 81 14.05 7.34 -4.63
CA ASP A 81 13.58 6.37 -5.62
C ASP A 81 12.10 6.01 -5.40
N LEU A 82 11.41 5.65 -6.48
CA LEU A 82 9.98 5.30 -6.54
C LEU A 82 9.78 3.82 -6.83
#